data_AF-A0AAW8FVY1-F1
#
_entry.id   AF-A0AAW8FVY1-F1
#
_cell.length_a   1.000
_cell.length_b   1.000
_cell.length_c   1.000
_cell.angle_alpha   90.00
_cell.angle_beta   90.00
_cell.angle_gamma   90.00
#
_symmetry.space_group_name_H-M   'P 1'
#
loop_
_entity.id
_entity.type
_entity.pdbx_description
1 polymer ?
#
loop_
_entity_poly.entity_id
_entity_poly.type
_entity_poly.pdbx_seq_one_letter_code
_entity_poly.pdbx_strand_id
1 'polypeptide(L)' 'MLLRLSRMAADLPQLAEADFDPVLAAPGQVTVLDARIRLLPRRPHDPCLRRLREEDQP' A
#
# COMPACT_ATOMS: atom_id res chain seq x y z
N MET A 1 -14.57 4.81 8.39
CA MET A 1 -13.18 4.33 8.35
C MET A 1 -12.90 3.45 7.13
N LEU A 2 -13.61 2.33 6.97
CA LEU A 2 -13.35 1.34 5.91
C LEU A 2 -13.33 1.91 4.47
N LEU A 3 -14.21 2.87 4.15
CA LEU A 3 -14.20 3.53 2.84
C LEU A 3 -12.90 4.30 2.56
N ARG A 4 -12.31 4.94 3.59
CA ARG A 4 -11.02 5.65 3.46
C ARG A 4 -9.87 4.65 3.31
N LEU A 5 -9.94 3.51 3.98
CA LEU A 5 -8.97 2.42 3.84
C LEU A 5 -9.01 1.82 2.42
N SER A 6 -10.21 1.56 1.92
CA SER A 6 -10.42 1.04 0.56
C SER A 6 -9.89 2.01 -0.50
N ARG A 7 -10.12 3.32 -0.31
CA ARG A 7 -9.52 4.36 -1.17
C ARG A 7 -7.99 4.31 -1.13
N MET A 8 -7.40 4.23 0.06
CA MET A 8 -5.95 4.14 0.23
C MET A 8 -5.35 2.89 -0.44
N ALA A 9 -6.05 1.76 -0.40
CA ALA A 9 -5.65 0.54 -1.12
C ALA A 9 -5.71 0.69 -2.64
N ALA A 10 -6.65 1.48 -3.16
CA ALA A 10 -6.71 1.78 -4.59
C ALA A 10 -5.62 2.78 -5.02
N ASP A 11 -5.31 3.77 -4.17
CA ASP A 11 -4.34 4.83 -4.47
C ASP A 11 -2.88 4.35 -4.29
N LEU A 12 -2.64 3.37 -3.41
CA LEU A 12 -1.33 2.78 -3.16
C LEU A 12 -1.32 1.28 -3.55
N PRO A 13 -1.04 0.94 -4.82
CA PRO A 13 -1.06 -0.45 -5.28
C PRO A 13 0.07 -1.32 -4.71
N GLN A 14 1.00 -0.73 -3.95
CA GLN A 14 1.99 -1.40 -3.12
C GLN A 14 1.38 -1.94 -1.82
N LEU A 15 0.23 -1.42 -1.38
CA LEU A 15 -0.46 -1.83 -0.16
C LEU A 15 -0.97 -3.26 -0.31
N ALA A 16 -0.27 -4.20 0.31
CA ALA A 16 -0.63 -5.61 0.25
C ALA A 16 -1.50 -6.03 1.44
N GLU A 17 -1.29 -5.40 2.60
CA GLU A 17 -2.01 -5.71 3.82
C GLU A 17 -2.11 -4.48 4.71
N ALA A 18 -3.25 -4.31 5.36
CA ALA A 18 -3.47 -3.30 6.38
C ALA A 18 -4.24 -3.95 7.53
N ASP A 19 -3.57 -4.13 8.66
CA ASP A 19 -4.10 -4.72 9.88
C ASP A 19 -4.21 -3.65 10.96
N PHE A 20 -5.31 -3.66 11.71
CA PHE A 20 -5.61 -2.70 12.76
C PHE A 20 -6.01 -3.47 14.01
N ASP A 21 -5.11 -3.55 14.99
CA ASP A 21 -5.33 -4.32 16.20
C ASP A 21 -4.63 -3.69 17.42
N PRO A 22 -5.34 -3.17 18.44
CA PRO A 22 -6.80 -3.15 18.59
C PRO A 22 -7.46 -1.87 18.05
N VAL A 23 -8.72 -2.01 17.62
CA VAL A 23 -9.61 -0.90 17.29
C VAL A 23 -10.57 -0.65 18.45
N LEU A 24 -10.52 0.56 19.01
CA LEU A 24 -11.46 1.01 20.02
C LEU A 24 -12.64 1.72 19.35
N ALA A 25 -13.84 1.18 19.53
CA ALA A 25 -15.08 1.79 19.07
C ALA A 25 -15.85 2.39 20.27
N ALA A 26 -16.13 3.69 20.18
CA ALA A 26 -16.98 4.42 21.11
C ALA A 26 -18.12 5.12 20.32
N PRO A 27 -19.23 5.48 20.96
CA PRO A 27 -20.26 6.28 20.30
C PRO A 27 -19.67 7.57 19.72
N GLY A 28 -19.75 7.72 18.39
CA GLY A 28 -19.23 8.89 17.67
C GLY A 28 -17.72 8.87 17.36
N GLN A 29 -16.95 7.90 17.85
CA GLN A 29 -15.51 7.85 17.62
C GLN A 29 -15.01 6.41 17.42
N VAL A 30 -14.09 6.25 16.47
CA VAL A 30 -13.33 5.02 16.30
C VAL A 30 -11.85 5.40 16.29
N THR A 31 -11.07 4.79 17.18
CA THR A 31 -9.63 5.01 17.32
C THR A 31 -8.91 3.69 17.10
N VAL A 32 -7.90 3.70 16.23
CA VAL A 32 -7.00 2.57 16.04
C VAL A 32 -5.78 2.80 16.93
N LEU A 33 -5.47 1.85 17.82
CA LEU A 33 -4.32 1.98 18.73
C LEU A 33 -3.00 1.52 18.09
N ASP A 34 -3.06 0.49 17.25
CA ASP A 34 -1.91 0.02 16.46
C ASP A 34 -2.35 -0.33 15.04
N ALA A 35 -1.46 -0.04 14.09
CA ALA A 35 -1.71 -0.21 12.67
C ALA A 35 -0.47 -0.80 12.00
N ARG A 36 -0.61 -2.01 11.45
CA ARG A 36 0.44 -2.67 10.69
C ARG A 36 0.12 -2.62 9.22
N ILE A 37 1.02 -2.00 8.46
CA ILE A 37 0.90 -1.86 7.01
C ILE A 37 2.01 -2.65 6.34
N ARG A 38 1.64 -3.60 5.48
CA ARG A 38 2.60 -4.34 4.66
C ARG A 38 2.58 -3.82 3.24
N LEU A 39 3.71 -3.28 2.82
CA LEU A 39 3.94 -2.85 1.44
C LEU A 39 4.74 -3.92 0.70
N LEU A 40 4.26 -4.34 -0.46
CA LEU A 40 5.06 -5.16 -1.36
C LEU A 40 5.83 -4.25 -2.33
N PRO A 41 7.07 -4.61 -2.69
CA PRO A 41 7.80 -3.90 -3.72
C PRO A 41 7.05 -4.07 -5.05
N ARG A 42 6.29 -3.04 -5.44
CA ARG A 42 5.80 -2.94 -6.81
C ARG A 42 6.95 -2.40 -7.62
N ARG A 43 7.46 -3.19 -8.58
CA ARG A 43 8.44 -2.66 -9.52
C ARG A 43 7.79 -1.44 -10.19
N PRO A 44 8.35 -0.24 -10.03
CA PRO A 44 8.01 0.83 -10.95
C PRO A 44 8.28 0.25 -12.35
N HIS A 45 7.34 0.39 -13.27
CA HIS A 45 7.64 0.14 -14.67
C HIS A 45 8.58 1.27 -15.09
N ASP A 46 9.85 1.17 -14.70
CA ASP A 46 10.84 2.21 -14.86
C ASP A 46 11.31 2.15 -16.32
N PRO A 47 10.91 3.11 -17.17
CA PRO A 47 11.23 3.06 -18.59
C PRO A 47 12.75 3.12 -18.81
N CYS A 48 13.50 3.71 -17.87
CA CYS A 48 14.95 3.80 -17.93
C CYS A 48 15.63 2.44 -17.68
N LEU A 49 15.07 1.59 -16.81
CA LEU A 49 15.59 0.23 -16.59
C LEU A 49 15.29 -0.72 -17.76
N ARG A 50 14.24 -0.45 -18.56
CA ARG A 50 13.98 -1.17 -19.81
C ARG A 50 15.05 -0.87 -20.87
N ARG A 51 15.45 0.41 -21.00
CA ARG A 51 16.48 0.84 -21.97
C ARG A 51 17.82 0.15 -21.74
N LEU A 52 18.25 0.07 -20.48
CA LEU A 52 19.49 -0.64 -20.13
C LEU A 52 19.46 -2.12 -20.50
N ARG A 53 18.28 -2.77 -20.47
CA ARG A 53 18.12 -4.19 -20.83
C ARG A 53 18.02 -4.42 -22.34
N GLU A 54 17.66 -3.39 -23.10
CA GLU A 54 17.66 -3.39 -24.57
C GLU A 54 19.06 -3.06 -25.11
N GLU A 55 19.83 -2.20 -24.41
CA GLU A 55 21.22 -1.88 -24.76
C GLU A 55 22.22 -3.01 -24.44
N ASP A 56 21.89 -3.89 -23.50
CA ASP A 56 22.72 -5.03 -23.07
C ASP A 56 22.39 -6.35 -23.81
N GLN A 57 21.53 -6.30 -24.85
CA GLN A 57 21.30 -7.43 -25.76
C GLN A 57 22.18 -7.28 -27.02
N PRO A 58 23.03 -8.29 -27.35
CA PRO A 58 23.92 -8.26 -28.51
C PRO A 58 23.23 -8.47 -29.86
#